data_AF-A0A7V9JRU6-F1
#
_entry.id   AF-A0A7V9JRU6-F1
#
_cell.length_a   1.000
_cell.length_b   1.000
_cell.length_c   1.000
_cell.angle_alpha   90.00
_cell.angle_beta   90.00
_cell.angle_gamma   90.00
#
_symmetry.space_group_name_H-M   'P 1'
#
loop_
_entity.id
_entity.type
_entity.pdbx_description
1 polymer ?
#
loop_
_entity_poly.entity_id
_entity_poly.type
_entity_poly.pdbx_seq_one_letter_code
_entity_poly.pdbx_strand_id
1 'polypeptide(L)'
;MSTIRDRLTRLLERRGYAITDAVDEALDDFVSALADRRALEAADDELDDEDAGDSEAEERTRTIACPHCGERIAIAIDLSGEDQDDIQDCEVCCSPIRITYTVEDGKLTSFSAESS
;
A
#
# COMPACT_ATOMS: atom_id res chain seq x y z
N MET A 1 3.17 -5.93 -21.20
CA MET A 1 1.96 -5.22 -20.71
C MET A 1 2.26 -4.71 -19.32
N SER A 2 2.07 -3.41 -19.10
CA SER A 2 2.48 -2.71 -17.87
C SER A 2 1.79 -3.29 -16.63
N THR A 3 2.53 -3.47 -15.52
CA THR A 3 2.00 -3.96 -14.23
C THR A 3 0.87 -3.10 -13.68
N ILE A 4 0.79 -1.83 -14.11
CA ILE A 4 -0.27 -0.89 -13.77
C ILE A 4 -1.58 -1.29 -14.45
N ARG A 5 -1.53 -1.68 -15.74
CA ARG A 5 -2.71 -2.08 -16.52
C ARG A 5 -3.41 -3.25 -15.86
N ASP A 6 -2.67 -4.32 -15.57
CA ASP A 6 -3.22 -5.53 -14.96
C ASP A 6 -3.80 -5.28 -13.56
N ARG A 7 -3.26 -4.30 -12.83
CA ARG A 7 -3.79 -3.89 -11.51
C ARG A 7 -5.11 -3.13 -11.65
N LEU A 8 -5.21 -2.23 -12.63
CA LEU A 8 -6.43 -1.46 -12.89
C LEU A 8 -7.56 -2.34 -13.41
N THR A 9 -7.27 -3.26 -14.34
CA THR A 9 -8.26 -4.23 -14.83
C THR A 9 -8.87 -5.04 -13.67
N ARG A 10 -8.03 -5.62 -12.80
CA ARG A 10 -8.52 -6.36 -11.62
C ARG A 10 -9.32 -5.52 -10.65
N LEU A 11 -8.97 -4.24 -10.48
CA LEU A 11 -9.72 -3.32 -9.61
C LEU A 11 -11.13 -3.09 -10.16
N LEU A 12 -11.25 -2.85 -11.46
CA LEU A 12 -12.52 -2.61 -12.14
C LEU A 12 -13.40 -3.86 -12.11
N GLU A 13 -12.84 -5.04 -12.37
CA GLU A 13 -13.56 -6.32 -12.28
C GLU A 13 -14.08 -6.59 -10.86
N ARG A 14 -13.27 -6.34 -9.82
CA ARG A 14 -13.71 -6.46 -8.41
C ARG A 14 -14.84 -5.49 -8.04
N ARG A 15 -14.92 -4.35 -8.70
CA ARG A 15 -16.01 -3.36 -8.54
C ARG A 15 -17.24 -3.70 -9.39
N GLY A 16 -17.22 -4.80 -10.14
CA GLY A 16 -18.32 -5.26 -10.98
C GLY A 16 -18.43 -4.56 -12.33
N TYR A 17 -17.40 -3.84 -12.77
CA TYR A 17 -17.37 -3.26 -14.10
C TYR A 17 -16.95 -4.31 -15.13
N ALA A 18 -17.69 -4.39 -16.23
CA ALA A 18 -17.29 -5.18 -17.38
C ALA A 18 -16.20 -4.46 -18.17
N ILE A 19 -15.10 -5.14 -18.46
CA ILE A 19 -14.02 -4.62 -19.30
C ILE A 19 -14.42 -4.81 -20.75
N THR A 20 -15.10 -3.80 -21.30
CA THR A 20 -15.40 -3.71 -22.72
C THR A 20 -14.19 -3.19 -23.50
N ASP A 21 -14.17 -3.35 -24.81
CA ASP A 21 -13.08 -2.84 -25.67
C ASP A 21 -12.80 -1.35 -25.44
N ALA A 22 -13.84 -0.52 -25.26
CA ALA A 22 -13.70 0.90 -24.98
C ALA A 22 -13.02 1.21 -23.62
N VAL A 23 -13.16 0.31 -22.64
CA VAL A 23 -12.52 0.44 -21.33
C VAL A 23 -11.06 -0.01 -21.42
N ASP A 24 -10.78 -1.08 -22.17
CA ASP A 24 -9.43 -1.56 -22.40
C ASP A 24 -8.58 -0.50 -23.13
N GLU A 25 -9.14 0.12 -24.18
CA GLU A 25 -8.50 1.20 -24.93
C GLU A 25 -8.21 2.43 -24.04
N ALA A 26 -9.18 2.84 -23.20
CA ALA A 26 -8.99 3.93 -22.25
C ALA A 26 -7.92 3.64 -21.19
N LEU A 27 -7.74 2.37 -20.78
CA LEU A 27 -6.69 1.98 -19.84
C LEU A 27 -5.31 2.05 -20.49
N ASP A 28 -5.17 1.60 -21.73
CA ASP A 28 -3.90 1.68 -22.46
C ASP A 28 -3.49 3.14 -22.75
N ASP A 29 -4.45 4.00 -23.11
CA ASP A 29 -4.23 5.45 -23.26
C ASP A 29 -3.74 6.07 -21.95
N PHE A 30 -4.38 5.74 -20.82
CA PHE A 30 -4.00 6.25 -19.52
C PHE A 30 -2.61 5.79 -19.08
N VAL A 31 -2.30 4.50 -19.28
CA VAL A 31 -0.98 3.94 -18.95
C VAL A 31 0.12 4.60 -19.80
N SER A 32 -0.16 4.86 -21.08
CA SER A 32 0.78 5.56 -21.97
C SER A 32 1.03 7.00 -21.52
N ALA A 33 -0.03 7.74 -21.18
CA ALA A 33 0.10 9.10 -20.65
C ALA A 33 0.90 9.18 -19.34
N LEU A 34 0.78 8.17 -18.46
CA LEU A 34 1.60 8.08 -17.25
C LEU A 34 3.07 7.76 -17.52
N ALA A 35 3.36 6.95 -18.54
CA ALA A 35 4.74 6.67 -18.95
C ALA A 35 5.42 7.94 -19.50
N ASP A 36 4.68 8.75 -20.25
CA ASP A 36 5.16 10.02 -20.80
C ASP A 36 5.45 11.07 -19.70
N ARG A 37 4.59 11.15 -18.66
CA ARG A 37 4.84 12.06 -17.52
C ARG A 37 6.09 11.72 -16.71
N ARG A 38 6.39 10.43 -16.52
CA ARG A 38 7.62 9.99 -15.84
C ARG A 38 8.89 10.36 -16.61
N ALA A 39 8.82 10.59 -17.91
CA ALA A 39 9.96 11.07 -18.69
C ALA A 39 10.27 12.56 -18.44
N LEU A 40 9.30 13.36 -17.98
CA LEU A 40 9.48 14.78 -17.65
C LEU A 40 9.98 15.00 -16.20
N GLU A 41 9.74 14.06 -15.30
CA GLU A 41 10.12 14.14 -13.87
C GLU A 41 11.58 13.74 -13.60
N ALA A 42 12.34 13.30 -14.63
CA ALA A 42 13.73 12.86 -14.48
C ALA A 42 14.79 13.98 -14.65
N ALA A 43 14.39 15.26 -14.61
CA ALA A 43 15.27 16.40 -14.87
C ALA A 43 15.35 17.46 -13.75
N ASP A 44 14.70 17.27 -12.59
CA ASP A 44 14.58 18.33 -11.56
C ASP A 44 14.79 17.80 -10.13
N ASP A 45 16.01 17.30 -9.82
CA ASP A 45 16.41 17.04 -8.43
C ASP A 45 17.92 17.35 -8.25
N GLU A 46 18.24 18.64 -8.23
CA GLU A 46 19.39 19.18 -7.49
C GLU A 46 18.84 20.26 -6.54
N LEU A 47 19.31 20.24 -5.27
CA LEU A 47 19.10 21.15 -4.10
C LEU A 47 18.20 20.56 -2.99
N ASP A 48 18.51 20.55 -1.68
CA ASP A 48 19.68 20.90 -0.84
C ASP A 48 19.39 20.36 0.59
N ASP A 49 20.46 20.11 1.36
CA ASP A 49 20.62 19.83 2.80
C ASP A 49 19.49 20.19 3.82
N GLU A 50 19.37 19.39 4.90
CA GLU A 50 19.60 19.78 6.32
C GLU A 50 19.22 18.65 7.31
N ASP A 51 20.19 18.24 8.13
CA ASP A 51 20.11 17.31 9.28
C ASP A 51 19.69 18.08 10.55
N ALA A 52 18.66 17.62 11.30
CA ALA A 52 18.57 17.75 12.78
C ALA A 52 17.26 17.22 13.43
N GLY A 53 17.40 16.33 14.43
CA GLY A 53 16.66 16.26 15.72
C GLY A 53 15.29 15.55 15.76
N ASP A 54 15.11 14.39 16.39
CA ASP A 54 15.09 14.02 17.84
C ASP A 54 13.65 13.84 18.40
N SER A 55 13.45 12.74 19.14
CA SER A 55 12.23 12.30 19.86
C SER A 55 11.07 11.72 19.03
N GLU A 56 11.17 10.45 18.62
CA GLU A 56 10.06 9.75 17.94
C GLU A 56 9.51 8.64 18.84
N ALA A 57 8.31 8.85 19.38
CA ALA A 57 7.49 7.73 19.84
C ALA A 57 7.28 6.82 18.62
N GLU A 58 7.76 5.57 18.69
CA GLU A 58 7.91 4.68 17.54
C GLU A 58 6.57 4.09 17.05
N GLU A 59 5.67 4.93 16.51
CA GLU A 59 4.56 4.48 15.67
C GLU A 59 5.13 4.12 14.28
N ARG A 60 5.34 2.81 14.03
CA ARG A 60 5.94 2.36 12.77
C ARG A 60 4.86 1.89 11.82
N THR A 61 4.95 2.33 10.57
CA THR A 61 4.02 1.90 9.52
C THR A 61 4.60 0.75 8.71
N ARG A 62 3.81 -0.30 8.43
CA ARG A 62 4.19 -1.47 7.61
C ARG A 62 3.21 -1.66 6.45
N THR A 63 3.73 -1.98 5.27
CA THR A 63 2.89 -2.29 4.10
C THR A 63 2.55 -3.77 4.05
N ILE A 64 1.25 -4.10 3.95
CA ILE A 64 0.74 -5.47 3.79
C ILE A 64 -0.15 -5.58 2.55
N ALA A 65 -0.35 -6.79 2.05
CA ALA A 65 -1.42 -7.07 1.10
C ALA A 65 -2.69 -7.45 1.88
N CYS A 66 -3.79 -6.75 1.66
CA CYS A 66 -5.06 -7.04 2.32
C CYS A 66 -5.52 -8.47 1.99
N PRO A 67 -5.85 -9.31 3.00
CA PRO A 67 -6.28 -10.69 2.78
C PRO A 67 -7.66 -10.79 2.10
N HIS A 68 -8.45 -9.70 2.12
CA HIS A 68 -9.77 -9.65 1.50
C HIS A 68 -9.73 -9.24 0.03
N CYS A 69 -9.10 -8.10 -0.30
CA CYS A 69 -9.14 -7.52 -1.64
C CYS A 69 -7.80 -7.59 -2.41
N GLY A 70 -6.71 -7.94 -1.74
CA GLY A 70 -5.35 -8.04 -2.30
C GLY A 70 -4.63 -6.70 -2.51
N GLU A 71 -5.22 -5.58 -2.09
CA GLU A 71 -4.61 -4.26 -2.22
C GLU A 71 -3.45 -4.08 -1.23
N ARG A 72 -2.39 -3.35 -1.64
CA ARG A 72 -1.29 -3.01 -0.74
C ARG A 72 -1.67 -1.78 0.09
N ILE A 73 -1.86 -1.97 1.39
CA ILE A 73 -2.22 -0.92 2.35
C ILE A 73 -1.13 -0.77 3.41
N ALA A 74 -1.06 0.42 4.00
CA ALA A 74 -0.17 0.72 5.11
C ALA A 74 -0.93 0.55 6.43
N ILE A 75 -0.36 -0.19 7.38
CA ILE A 75 -0.92 -0.39 8.72
C ILE A 75 0.05 0.16 9.77
N ALA A 76 -0.50 0.78 10.82
CA ALA A 76 0.29 1.22 11.96
C ALA A 76 0.58 0.05 12.89
N ILE A 77 1.80 -0.02 13.41
CA ILE A 77 2.25 -1.01 14.39
C ILE A 77 2.82 -0.25 15.58
N ASP A 78 2.30 -0.56 16.77
CA ASP A 78 2.81 -0.04 18.03
C ASP A 78 3.91 -0.97 18.55
N LEU A 79 5.15 -0.48 18.64
CA LEU A 79 6.27 -1.26 19.15
C LEU A 79 6.53 -1.05 20.65
N SER A 80 5.59 -0.43 21.37
CA SER A 80 5.74 -0.17 22.81
C SER A 80 5.36 -1.38 23.68
N GLY A 81 4.53 -2.28 23.15
CA GLY A 81 4.10 -3.53 23.80
C GLY A 81 4.94 -4.76 23.46
N GLU A 82 4.52 -5.92 23.98
CA GLU A 82 5.19 -7.22 23.80
C GLU A 82 4.51 -8.05 22.69
N ASP A 83 3.27 -8.45 22.95
CA ASP A 83 2.41 -9.23 22.04
C ASP A 83 1.11 -8.47 21.83
N GLN A 84 0.76 -8.25 20.56
CA GLN A 84 -0.38 -7.42 20.19
C GLN A 84 -1.30 -8.19 19.24
N ASP A 85 -2.61 -8.07 19.46
CA ASP A 85 -3.69 -8.60 18.63
C ASP A 85 -4.68 -7.47 18.36
N ASP A 86 -4.52 -6.87 17.19
CA ASP A 86 -5.27 -5.67 16.80
C ASP A 86 -6.19 -5.98 15.63
N ILE A 87 -7.35 -5.31 15.57
CA ILE A 87 -8.21 -5.29 14.39
C ILE A 87 -8.07 -3.93 13.72
N GLN A 88 -7.65 -3.92 12.46
CA GLN A 88 -7.59 -2.72 11.62
C GLN A 88 -8.38 -2.93 10.34
N ASP A 89 -9.10 -1.91 9.88
CA ASP A 89 -9.87 -1.99 8.65
C ASP A 89 -9.00 -1.73 7.41
N CYS A 90 -9.29 -2.44 6.32
CA CYS A 90 -8.69 -2.13 5.03
C CYS A 90 -9.20 -0.77 4.52
N GLU A 91 -8.29 0.17 4.26
CA GLU A 91 -8.62 1.50 3.71
C GLU A 91 -9.32 1.47 2.33
N VAL A 92 -9.28 0.33 1.63
CA VAL A 92 -9.80 0.18 0.26
C VAL A 92 -11.13 -0.55 0.22
N CYS A 93 -11.29 -1.62 0.99
CA CYS A 93 -12.51 -2.45 1.00
C CYS A 93 -13.30 -2.39 2.31
N CYS A 94 -12.79 -1.68 3.32
CA CYS A 94 -13.40 -1.51 4.63
C CYS A 94 -13.70 -2.82 5.37
N SER A 95 -13.04 -3.92 4.99
CA SER A 95 -13.13 -5.20 5.69
C SER A 95 -12.12 -5.25 6.84
N PRO A 96 -12.51 -5.79 8.00
CA PRO A 96 -11.62 -5.91 9.16
C PRO A 96 -10.51 -6.94 8.91
N ILE A 97 -9.28 -6.58 9.26
CA ILE A 97 -8.09 -7.42 9.19
C ILE A 97 -7.60 -7.63 10.62
N ARG A 98 -7.42 -8.89 11.01
CA ARG A 98 -6.76 -9.24 12.27
C ARG A 98 -5.25 -9.19 12.06
N ILE A 99 -4.59 -8.38 12.86
CA ILE A 99 -3.15 -8.18 12.84
C ILE A 99 -2.59 -8.71 14.15
N THR A 100 -1.69 -9.69 14.05
CA THR A 100 -1.05 -10.30 15.23
C THR A 100 0.46 -10.19 15.09
N TYR A 101 1.14 -9.67 16.10
CA TYR A 101 2.59 -9.50 16.07
C TYR A 101 3.24 -9.54 17.46
N THR A 102 4.53 -9.89 17.46
CA THR A 102 5.37 -9.91 18.65
C THR A 102 6.53 -8.94 18.47
N VAL A 103 6.90 -8.26 19.55
CA VAL A 103 7.96 -7.28 19.64
C VAL A 103 8.91 -7.68 20.76
N GLU A 104 10.21 -7.73 20.46
CA GLU A 104 11.28 -7.99 21.42
C GLU A 104 12.34 -6.89 21.29
N ASP A 105 12.75 -6.27 22.40
CA ASP A 105 13.71 -5.14 22.43
C ASP A 105 13.33 -3.98 21.47
N GLY A 106 12.03 -3.67 21.37
CA GLY A 106 11.52 -2.64 20.45
C GLY A 106 11.60 -3.04 18.97
N LYS A 107 11.76 -4.32 18.65
CA LYS A 107 11.85 -4.84 17.29
C LYS A 107 10.78 -5.88 17.03
N LEU A 108 10.09 -5.73 15.90
CA LEU A 108 9.13 -6.70 15.39
C LEU A 108 9.83 -8.03 15.06
N THR A 109 9.47 -9.11 15.76
CA THR A 109 10.05 -10.45 15.54
C THR A 109 9.10 -11.39 14.80
N SER A 110 7.79 -11.22 15.00
CA SER A 110 6.74 -11.98 14.31
C SER A 110 5.64 -11.04 13.80
N PHE A 111 4.98 -11.40 12.70
CA PHE A 111 3.87 -10.62 12.13
C PHE A 111 2.96 -11.50 11.26
N SER A 112 1.64 -11.40 11.46
CA SER A 112 0.60 -12.02 10.66
C SER A 112 -0.53 -11.02 10.38
N ALA A 113 -1.17 -11.16 9.22
CA ALA A 113 -2.35 -10.38 8.82
C ALA A 113 -3.36 -11.30 8.15
N GLU A 114 -4.50 -11.51 8.81
CA GLU A 114 -5.50 -12.51 8.42
C GLU A 114 -6.88 -11.88 8.32
N SER A 115 -7.74 -12.48 7.49
CA SER A 115 -9.15 -12.11 7.43
C SER A 115 -9.82 -12.45 8.76
N SER A 116 -10.43 -11.45 9.43
CA SER A 116 -11.19 -11.65 10.67
C SER A 116 -12.66 -12.02 10.42
#